data_AF-A0A7S1JXR7-F1
#
_entry.id   AF-A0A7S1JXR7-F1
#
_cell.length_a   1.000
_cell.length_b   1.000
_cell.length_c   1.000
_cell.angle_alpha   90.00
_cell.angle_beta   90.00
_cell.angle_gamma   90.00
#
_symmetry.space_group_name_H-M   'P 1'
#
loop_
_entity.id
_entity.type
_entity.pdbx_description
1 polymer ?
#
loop_
_entity_poly.entity_id
_entity_poly.type
_entity_poly.pdbx_seq_one_letter_code
_entity_poly.pdbx_strand_id
1 'polypeptide(L)'
;PSTGWPPRAKMNQQRSRRFRAAQDNKESKEKAEAMGDTSNRFDSNCITPGTEFMDRLTKHLQYFVFKKIQQDPLWQGIDVILSGPDVPGEGEHKIMDFIRRSKAQPGYDPNTRHCLYGLDADLIMLSLASHEPHFALLREEIIFGKQKTQGIEHRVLTKKEKLQLLHISLVREYLDLEMRP
;
A
#
# COMPACT_ATOMS: atom_id res chain seq x y z
N PRO A 1 11.22 8.76 -21.44
CA PRO A 1 11.07 9.98 -20.61
C PRO A 1 9.59 10.22 -20.25
N SER A 2 9.17 9.75 -19.06
CA SER A 2 7.86 10.06 -18.49
C SER A 2 7.84 9.72 -16.98
N THR A 3 8.81 10.24 -16.22
CA THR A 3 8.86 10.09 -14.76
C THR A 3 8.29 11.35 -14.13
N GLY A 4 6.96 11.39 -14.01
CA GLY A 4 6.22 12.51 -13.42
C GLY A 4 5.88 12.26 -11.95
N TRP A 5 5.75 13.34 -11.19
CA TRP A 5 4.94 13.37 -9.96
C TRP A 5 3.57 12.74 -10.20
N PRO A 6 2.85 12.26 -9.16
CA PRO A 6 1.52 11.67 -9.31
C PRO A 6 0.61 12.51 -10.24
N PRO A 7 -0.23 11.90 -11.09
CA PRO A 7 -1.09 12.64 -12.00
C PRO A 7 -1.92 13.70 -11.28
N ARG A 8 -2.18 14.83 -11.96
CA ARG A 8 -2.93 15.96 -11.39
C ARG A 8 -4.30 15.55 -10.83
N ALA A 9 -4.96 14.58 -11.46
CA ALA A 9 -6.22 14.01 -10.96
C ALA A 9 -6.05 13.41 -9.56
N LYS A 10 -5.00 12.61 -9.33
CA LYS A 10 -4.71 12.02 -8.02
C LYS A 10 -4.24 13.07 -7.02
N MET A 11 -3.44 14.05 -7.44
CA MET A 11 -3.05 15.17 -6.58
C MET A 11 -4.28 15.93 -6.05
N ASN A 12 -5.27 16.20 -6.89
CA ASN A 12 -6.53 16.83 -6.48
C ASN A 12 -7.32 15.94 -5.50
N GLN A 13 -7.37 14.64 -5.75
CA GLN A 13 -8.02 13.68 -4.84
C GLN A 13 -7.32 13.66 -3.47
N GLN A 14 -5.99 13.58 -3.44
CA GLN A 14 -5.18 13.62 -2.22
C GLN A 14 -5.35 14.95 -1.47
N ARG A 15 -5.35 16.08 -2.18
CA ARG A 15 -5.60 17.41 -1.59
C ARG A 15 -6.95 17.46 -0.89
N SER A 16 -8.02 17.01 -1.57
CA SER A 16 -9.38 16.99 -1.01
C SER A 16 -9.52 16.05 0.19
N ARG A 17 -8.80 14.92 0.21
CA ARG A 17 -8.77 14.01 1.36
C ARG A 17 -8.02 14.62 2.54
N ARG A 18 -6.84 15.21 2.30
CA ARG A 18 -6.03 15.85 3.35
C ARG A 18 -6.72 17.06 3.97
N PHE A 19 -7.40 17.86 3.17
CA PHE A 19 -8.14 19.01 3.69
C PHE A 19 -9.25 18.58 4.65
N ARG A 20 -10.02 17.53 4.28
CA ARG A 20 -11.02 16.93 5.17
C ARG A 20 -10.39 16.34 6.43
N ALA A 21 -9.32 15.54 6.29
CA ALA A 21 -8.62 14.94 7.43
C ALA A 21 -8.06 15.99 8.40
N ALA A 22 -7.56 17.13 7.90
CA ALA A 22 -7.09 18.23 8.73
C ALA A 22 -8.25 18.89 9.50
N GLN A 23 -9.41 19.08 8.86
CA GLN A 23 -10.60 19.61 9.51
C GLN A 23 -11.12 18.64 10.58
N ASP A 24 -11.27 17.36 10.25
CA ASP A 24 -11.72 16.31 11.17
C ASP A 24 -10.75 16.17 12.36
N ASN A 25 -9.45 16.24 12.13
CA ASN A 25 -8.43 16.20 13.18
C ASN A 25 -8.51 17.41 14.09
N LYS A 26 -8.77 18.61 13.56
CA LYS A 26 -8.93 19.82 14.35
C LYS A 26 -10.16 19.71 15.26
N GLU A 27 -11.30 19.34 14.70
CA GLU A 27 -12.54 19.14 15.47
C GLU A 27 -12.41 18.03 16.52
N SER A 28 -11.70 16.95 16.19
CA SER A 28 -11.43 15.85 17.11
C SER A 28 -10.48 16.25 18.24
N LYS A 29 -9.47 17.07 17.94
CA LYS A 29 -8.50 17.58 18.91
C LYS A 29 -9.17 18.56 19.88
N GLU A 30 -9.98 19.49 19.40
CA GLU A 30 -10.74 20.42 20.25
C GLU A 30 -11.68 19.68 21.22
N LYS A 31 -12.36 18.62 20.75
CA LYS A 31 -13.20 17.77 21.61
C LYS A 31 -12.39 16.98 22.63
N ALA A 32 -11.21 16.48 22.24
CA ALA A 32 -10.32 15.71 23.13
C ALA A 32 -9.73 16.60 24.23
N GLU A 33 -9.28 17.81 23.87
CA GLU A 33 -8.78 18.82 24.81
C GLU A 33 -9.86 19.25 25.81
N ALA A 34 -11.11 19.42 25.35
CA ALA A 34 -12.25 19.68 26.23
C ALA A 34 -12.56 18.53 27.20
N MET A 35 -12.15 17.29 26.87
CA MET A 35 -12.27 16.10 27.72
C MET A 35 -11.00 15.82 28.54
N GLY A 36 -9.98 16.70 28.48
CA GLY A 36 -8.72 16.56 29.23
C GLY A 36 -7.69 15.60 28.61
N ASP A 37 -7.90 15.12 27.38
CA ASP A 37 -6.94 14.30 26.65
C ASP A 37 -5.89 15.20 25.97
N THR A 38 -4.66 15.15 26.48
CA THR A 38 -3.49 15.90 25.96
C THR A 38 -2.55 15.03 25.13
N SER A 39 -2.99 13.84 24.73
CA SER A 39 -2.16 12.92 23.94
C SER A 39 -1.74 13.54 22.60
N ASN A 40 -0.44 13.47 22.30
CA ASN A 40 0.08 13.90 21.00
C ASN A 40 -0.33 12.89 19.93
N ARG A 41 -1.40 13.19 19.20
CA ARG A 41 -1.89 12.38 18.09
C ARG A 41 -0.96 12.50 16.87
N PHE A 42 -0.75 11.39 16.18
CA PHE A 42 0.03 11.35 14.95
C PHE A 42 -0.68 12.10 13.82
N ASP A 43 -0.02 13.12 13.24
CA ASP A 43 -0.53 13.84 12.08
C ASP A 43 -0.24 13.08 10.79
N SER A 44 -1.26 12.42 10.24
CA SER A 44 -1.13 11.63 9.01
C SER A 44 -0.79 12.45 7.76
N ASN A 45 -0.94 13.78 7.79
CA ASN A 45 -0.51 14.63 6.68
C ASN A 45 1.01 14.60 6.46
N CYS A 46 1.79 14.23 7.49
CA CYS A 46 3.23 14.05 7.35
C CYS A 46 3.60 12.88 6.41
N ILE A 47 2.67 11.98 6.10
CA ILE A 47 2.82 10.91 5.09
C ILE A 47 2.63 11.52 3.68
N THR A 48 3.60 12.34 3.31
CA THR A 48 3.67 13.03 2.02
C THR A 48 5.14 13.13 1.58
N PRO A 49 5.48 12.83 0.32
CA PRO A 49 6.82 13.09 -0.19
C PRO A 49 7.26 14.54 0.09
N GLY A 50 8.52 14.72 0.50
CA GLY A 50 9.10 16.02 0.81
C GLY A 50 8.98 16.46 2.28
N THR A 51 8.31 15.69 3.15
CA THR A 51 8.32 15.95 4.59
C THR A 51 9.56 15.37 5.26
N GLU A 52 10.00 15.97 6.36
CA GLU A 52 11.10 15.43 7.18
C GLU A 52 10.76 14.01 7.70
N PHE A 53 9.48 13.77 8.03
CA PHE A 53 9.01 12.45 8.42
C PHE A 53 9.33 11.39 7.35
N MET A 54 9.01 11.66 6.08
CA MET A 54 9.25 10.71 4.99
C MET A 54 10.75 10.52 4.70
N ASP A 55 11.57 11.56 4.86
CA ASP A 55 13.04 11.45 4.75
C ASP A 55 13.60 10.51 5.84
N ARG A 56 13.22 10.75 7.10
CA ARG A 56 13.63 9.89 8.23
C ARG A 56 13.13 8.46 8.07
N LEU A 57 11.88 8.28 7.63
CA LEU A 57 11.29 6.96 7.37
C LEU A 57 12.08 6.21 6.30
N THR A 58 12.42 6.88 5.19
CA THR A 58 13.15 6.27 4.08
C THR A 58 14.54 5.80 4.52
N LYS A 59 15.29 6.64 5.24
CA LYS A 59 16.58 6.28 5.82
C LYS A 59 16.47 5.09 6.77
N HIS A 60 15.43 5.06 7.60
CA HIS A 60 15.20 3.96 8.51
C HIS A 60 14.85 2.65 7.78
N LEU A 61 14.03 2.71 6.71
CA LEU A 61 13.71 1.54 5.89
C LEU A 61 14.95 0.98 5.17
N GLN A 62 15.81 1.85 4.63
CA GLN A 62 17.08 1.45 4.03
C GLN A 62 17.96 0.71 5.05
N TYR A 63 18.13 1.27 6.25
CA TYR A 63 18.86 0.62 7.33
C TYR A 63 18.22 -0.71 7.75
N PHE A 64 16.89 -0.76 7.85
CA PHE A 64 16.16 -1.97 8.22
C PHE A 64 16.38 -3.09 7.20
N VAL A 65 16.26 -2.81 5.90
CA VAL A 65 16.51 -3.78 4.82
C VAL A 65 17.94 -4.28 4.87
N PHE A 66 18.91 -3.37 5.00
CA PHE A 66 20.33 -3.74 5.11
C PHE A 66 20.59 -4.66 6.30
N LYS A 67 20.07 -4.29 7.48
CA LYS A 67 20.18 -5.09 8.69
C LYS A 67 19.54 -6.46 8.52
N LYS A 68 18.36 -6.54 7.89
CA LYS A 68 17.66 -7.80 7.63
C LYS A 68 18.45 -8.74 6.73
N ILE A 69 18.94 -8.25 5.59
CA ILE A 69 19.77 -9.06 4.67
C ILE A 69 21.03 -9.59 5.38
N GLN A 70 21.65 -8.79 6.25
CA GLN A 70 22.87 -9.21 6.97
C GLN A 70 22.60 -10.22 8.09
N GLN A 71 21.50 -10.08 8.82
CA GLN A 71 21.31 -10.78 10.10
C GLN A 71 20.24 -11.88 10.05
N ASP A 72 19.33 -11.84 9.08
CA ASP A 72 18.19 -12.74 9.00
C ASP A 72 18.40 -13.72 7.83
N PRO A 73 18.66 -15.02 8.10
CA PRO A 73 18.87 -16.01 7.05
C PRO A 73 17.71 -16.12 6.05
N LEU A 74 16.47 -15.79 6.45
CA LEU A 74 15.31 -15.81 5.57
C LEU A 74 15.33 -14.70 4.52
N TRP A 75 16.16 -13.68 4.71
CA TRP A 75 16.37 -12.58 3.78
C TRP A 75 17.61 -12.76 2.92
N GLN A 76 18.33 -13.88 3.08
CA GLN A 76 19.47 -14.23 2.26
C GLN A 76 18.98 -14.92 0.97
N GLY A 77 19.53 -14.53 -0.18
CA GLY A 77 19.16 -15.10 -1.47
C GLY A 77 17.87 -14.56 -2.10
N ILE A 78 17.33 -13.45 -1.58
CA ILE A 78 16.25 -12.68 -2.21
C ILE A 78 16.75 -11.30 -2.63
N ASP A 79 16.20 -10.80 -3.73
CA ASP A 79 16.41 -9.41 -4.16
C ASP A 79 15.38 -8.49 -3.50
N VAL A 80 15.85 -7.49 -2.77
CA VAL A 80 14.99 -6.49 -2.12
C VAL A 80 15.15 -5.14 -2.80
N ILE A 81 14.07 -4.63 -3.38
CA ILE A 81 14.04 -3.33 -4.06
C ILE A 81 13.20 -2.36 -3.23
N LEU A 82 13.82 -1.25 -2.82
CA LEU A 82 13.13 -0.15 -2.13
C LEU A 82 13.00 1.05 -3.07
N SER A 83 11.75 1.44 -3.39
CA SER A 83 11.47 2.65 -4.16
C SER A 83 10.90 3.74 -3.26
N GLY A 84 11.76 4.69 -2.88
CA GLY A 84 11.43 5.77 -1.96
C GLY A 84 10.57 6.89 -2.54
N PRO A 85 10.24 7.91 -1.72
CA PRO A 85 9.47 9.10 -2.13
C PRO A 85 10.25 10.04 -3.07
N ASP A 86 11.57 9.88 -3.15
CA ASP A 86 12.47 10.57 -4.07
C ASP A 86 12.30 10.10 -5.53
N VAL A 87 11.82 8.88 -5.74
CA VAL A 87 11.45 8.38 -7.06
C VAL A 87 10.04 8.87 -7.42
N PRO A 88 9.83 9.53 -8.56
CA PRO A 88 8.49 9.98 -8.97
C PRO A 88 7.52 8.82 -9.24
N GLY A 89 6.23 9.06 -9.06
CA GLY A 89 5.15 8.10 -9.32
C GLY A 89 4.50 7.53 -8.06
N GLU A 90 3.27 7.04 -8.21
CA GLU A 90 2.53 6.38 -7.13
C GLU A 90 3.03 4.96 -6.90
N GLY A 91 2.96 4.47 -5.65
CA GLY A 91 3.49 3.15 -5.29
C GLY A 91 2.92 2.01 -6.13
N GLU A 92 1.59 1.96 -6.29
CA GLU A 92 0.91 0.95 -7.12
C GLU A 92 1.41 0.99 -8.58
N HIS A 93 1.52 2.18 -9.16
CA HIS A 93 1.98 2.34 -10.54
C HIS A 93 3.47 2.02 -10.71
N LYS A 94 4.33 2.33 -9.72
CA LYS A 94 5.74 1.92 -9.73
C LYS A 94 5.88 0.40 -9.75
N ILE A 95 5.05 -0.31 -8.98
CA ILE A 95 5.02 -1.79 -8.97
C ILE A 95 4.57 -2.32 -10.33
N MET A 96 3.47 -1.80 -10.87
CA MET A 96 2.97 -2.22 -12.19
C MET A 96 3.98 -1.93 -13.31
N ASP A 97 4.68 -0.81 -13.23
CA ASP A 97 5.77 -0.45 -14.15
C ASP A 97 6.96 -1.42 -14.03
N PHE A 98 7.31 -1.82 -12.82
CA PHE A 98 8.34 -2.83 -12.59
C PHE A 98 7.96 -4.16 -13.24
N ILE A 99 6.76 -4.69 -12.95
CA ILE A 99 6.28 -5.95 -13.51
C ILE A 99 6.30 -5.90 -15.04
N ARG A 100 5.79 -4.81 -15.64
CA ARG A 100 5.75 -4.64 -17.09
C ARG A 100 7.15 -4.62 -17.72
N ARG A 101 8.12 -3.95 -17.08
CA ARG A 101 9.50 -3.90 -17.56
C ARG A 101 10.21 -5.25 -17.41
N SER A 102 9.98 -5.95 -16.31
CA SER A 102 10.52 -7.30 -16.07
C SER A 102 10.01 -8.29 -17.11
N LYS A 103 8.71 -8.28 -17.40
CA LYS A 103 8.10 -9.10 -18.45
C LYS A 103 8.68 -8.87 -19.85
N ALA A 104 9.12 -7.64 -20.13
CA ALA A 104 9.71 -7.28 -21.41
C ALA A 104 11.20 -7.69 -21.53
N GLN A 105 11.85 -8.14 -20.45
CA GLN A 105 13.25 -8.56 -20.52
C GLN A 105 13.39 -9.96 -21.13
N PRO A 106 14.47 -10.22 -21.89
CA PRO A 106 14.83 -11.56 -22.31
C PRO A 106 15.02 -12.48 -21.09
N GLY A 107 14.48 -13.69 -21.13
CA GLY A 107 14.62 -14.67 -20.05
C GLY A 107 13.67 -14.50 -18.87
N TYR A 108 12.69 -13.59 -18.95
CA TYR A 108 11.58 -13.54 -18.00
C TYR A 108 10.83 -14.88 -17.96
N ASP A 109 10.65 -15.46 -16.78
CA ASP A 109 9.83 -16.66 -16.60
C ASP A 109 8.34 -16.29 -16.66
N PRO A 110 7.57 -16.74 -17.68
CA PRO A 110 6.14 -16.47 -17.78
C PRO A 110 5.31 -17.07 -16.63
N ASN A 111 5.89 -18.00 -15.86
CA ASN A 111 5.26 -18.61 -14.69
C ASN A 111 5.65 -17.94 -13.36
N THR A 112 6.33 -16.80 -13.40
CA THR A 112 6.59 -15.99 -12.21
C THR A 112 5.27 -15.70 -11.48
N ARG A 113 5.25 -15.97 -10.17
CA ARG A 113 4.05 -15.81 -9.32
C ARG A 113 4.13 -14.50 -8.56
N HIS A 114 3.16 -13.63 -8.77
CA HIS A 114 3.10 -12.31 -8.15
C HIS A 114 2.13 -12.30 -6.97
N CYS A 115 2.56 -11.72 -5.85
CA CYS A 115 1.71 -11.44 -4.69
C CYS A 115 1.83 -9.96 -4.35
N LEU A 116 0.73 -9.22 -4.41
CA LEU A 116 0.70 -7.78 -4.09
C LEU A 116 -0.14 -7.54 -2.85
N TYR A 117 0.46 -6.89 -1.85
CA TYR A 117 -0.26 -6.50 -0.63
C TYR A 117 -0.90 -5.12 -0.80
N GLY A 118 -2.17 -5.02 -0.44
CA GLY A 118 -2.88 -3.74 -0.36
C GLY A 118 -4.40 -3.88 -0.24
N LEU A 119 -5.03 -2.81 0.22
CA LEU A 119 -6.49 -2.74 0.46
C LEU A 119 -7.27 -2.06 -0.66
N ASP A 120 -6.59 -1.38 -1.59
CA ASP A 120 -7.23 -0.58 -2.62
C ASP A 120 -7.87 -1.46 -3.70
N ALA A 121 -9.13 -1.16 -4.06
CA ALA A 121 -9.85 -1.88 -5.11
C ALA A 121 -9.19 -1.73 -6.49
N ASP A 122 -8.49 -0.61 -6.72
CA ASP A 122 -7.73 -0.33 -7.94
C ASP A 122 -6.69 -1.42 -8.22
N LEU A 123 -6.16 -2.08 -7.17
CA LEU A 123 -5.20 -3.16 -7.31
C LEU A 123 -5.77 -4.39 -8.02
N ILE A 124 -7.07 -4.66 -7.92
CA ILE A 124 -7.71 -5.77 -8.66
C ILE A 124 -7.63 -5.49 -10.16
N MET A 125 -8.02 -4.28 -10.57
CA MET A 125 -8.03 -3.87 -11.97
C MET A 125 -6.61 -3.78 -12.54
N LEU A 126 -5.68 -3.21 -11.78
CA LEU A 126 -4.27 -3.15 -12.16
C LEU A 126 -3.72 -4.58 -12.35
N SER A 127 -3.95 -5.48 -11.40
CA SER A 127 -3.49 -6.87 -11.49
C SER A 127 -4.06 -7.59 -12.71
N LEU A 128 -5.34 -7.41 -13.03
CA LEU A 128 -5.96 -7.95 -14.25
C LEU A 128 -5.27 -7.41 -15.52
N ALA A 129 -4.99 -6.10 -15.55
CA ALA A 129 -4.34 -5.41 -16.67
C ALA A 129 -2.84 -5.76 -16.83
N SER A 130 -2.21 -6.40 -15.85
CA SER A 130 -0.83 -6.92 -16.00
C SER A 130 -0.74 -8.07 -17.02
N HIS A 131 -1.85 -8.80 -17.22
CA HIS A 131 -1.89 -10.05 -17.97
C HIS A 131 -0.86 -11.08 -17.49
N GLU A 132 -0.53 -11.09 -16.20
CA GLU A 132 0.24 -12.17 -15.57
C GLU A 132 -0.71 -13.32 -15.22
N PRO A 133 -0.35 -14.59 -15.55
CA PRO A 133 -1.23 -15.73 -15.31
C PRO A 133 -1.35 -16.05 -13.81
N HIS A 134 -0.28 -15.88 -13.03
CA HIS A 134 -0.24 -16.22 -11.61
C HIS A 134 -0.11 -14.96 -10.75
N PHE A 135 -1.25 -14.32 -10.46
CA PHE A 135 -1.30 -13.10 -9.64
C PHE A 135 -2.28 -13.27 -8.48
N ALA A 136 -1.85 -12.93 -7.27
CA ALA A 136 -2.72 -12.86 -6.09
C ALA A 136 -2.58 -11.52 -5.35
N LEU A 137 -3.67 -11.09 -4.70
CA LEU A 137 -3.67 -9.96 -3.78
C LEU A 137 -3.74 -10.46 -2.34
N LEU A 138 -2.84 -9.98 -1.49
CA LEU A 138 -2.88 -10.21 -0.05
C LEU A 138 -3.49 -8.98 0.64
N ARG A 139 -4.55 -9.18 1.41
CA ARG A 139 -5.26 -8.06 2.04
C ARG A 139 -5.77 -8.43 3.43
N GLU A 140 -5.96 -7.46 4.29
CA GLU A 140 -6.64 -7.68 5.57
C GLU A 140 -8.12 -7.97 5.34
N GLU A 141 -8.69 -8.86 6.16
CA GLU A 141 -10.13 -9.11 6.18
C GLU A 141 -10.88 -7.85 6.62
N ILE A 142 -11.77 -7.36 5.75
CA ILE A 142 -12.65 -6.24 6.06
C ILE A 142 -13.94 -6.80 6.65
N ILE A 143 -14.13 -6.62 7.96
CA ILE A 143 -15.37 -7.00 8.66
C ILE A 143 -16.36 -5.85 8.57
N PHE A 144 -17.42 -6.01 7.78
CA PHE A 144 -18.51 -5.04 7.69
C PHE A 144 -19.53 -5.28 8.81
N GLY A 145 -19.60 -4.38 9.80
CA GLY A 145 -20.56 -4.43 10.90
C GLY A 145 -20.31 -3.37 11.98
N LYS A 146 -21.32 -3.09 12.83
CA LYS A 146 -21.17 -2.16 13.97
C LYS A 146 -20.21 -2.77 15.00
N GLN A 147 -18.92 -2.47 14.90
CA GLN A 147 -18.05 -2.63 16.06
C GLN A 147 -18.52 -1.64 17.13
N LYS A 148 -19.05 -2.16 18.25
CA LYS A 148 -19.17 -1.39 19.49
C LYS A 148 -17.80 -0.80 19.76
N THR A 149 -17.77 0.52 19.95
CA THR A 149 -16.64 1.33 20.41
C THR A 149 -15.83 0.54 21.44
N GLN A 150 -14.74 -0.07 21.01
CA GLN A 150 -13.61 -0.32 21.90
C GLN A 150 -12.60 0.76 21.54
N GLY A 151 -12.20 1.48 22.58
CA GLY A 151 -11.41 2.68 22.50
C GLY A 151 -10.10 2.48 21.73
N ILE A 152 -9.45 3.62 21.53
CA ILE A 152 -8.13 3.78 20.96
C ILE A 152 -7.12 3.10 21.89
N GLU A 153 -7.11 1.77 21.90
CA GLU A 153 -6.02 0.98 22.45
C GLU A 153 -5.46 0.20 21.29
N HIS A 154 -4.39 0.78 20.74
CA HIS A 154 -3.36 0.05 20.03
C HIS A 154 -3.87 -0.82 18.86
N ARG A 155 -3.75 -0.30 17.64
CA ARG A 155 -3.42 -1.11 16.44
C ARG A 155 -2.04 -1.77 16.61
N VAL A 156 -1.86 -2.48 17.72
CA VAL A 156 -0.73 -3.38 17.94
C VAL A 156 -1.06 -4.64 17.15
N LEU A 157 -0.03 -5.12 16.46
CA LEU A 157 0.06 -6.35 15.68
C LEU A 157 -0.22 -7.64 16.50
N THR A 158 -0.97 -7.56 17.61
CA THR A 158 -1.25 -8.65 18.55
C THR A 158 -2.60 -9.31 18.34
N LYS A 159 -3.53 -8.70 17.60
CA LYS A 159 -4.67 -9.47 17.06
C LYS A 159 -4.19 -10.18 15.80
N LYS A 160 -4.47 -11.48 15.71
CA LYS A 160 -4.26 -12.31 14.52
C LYS A 160 -5.12 -11.73 13.39
N GLU A 161 -4.64 -10.68 12.73
CA GLU A 161 -5.32 -10.06 11.60
C GLU A 161 -5.48 -11.15 10.54
N LYS A 162 -6.72 -11.50 10.24
CA LYS A 162 -7.01 -12.52 9.24
C LYS A 162 -6.65 -11.93 7.89
N LEU A 163 -5.61 -12.46 7.28
CA LEU A 163 -5.25 -12.12 5.92
C LEU A 163 -6.09 -12.97 4.96
N GLN A 164 -6.58 -12.33 3.91
CA GLN A 164 -7.26 -12.96 2.78
C GLN A 164 -6.35 -12.91 1.56
N LEU A 165 -6.28 -14.04 0.85
CA LEU A 165 -5.60 -14.15 -0.42
C LEU A 165 -6.66 -14.18 -1.54
N LEU A 166 -6.69 -13.14 -2.37
CA LEU A 166 -7.58 -13.03 -3.52
C LEU A 166 -6.82 -13.44 -4.79
N HIS A 167 -7.23 -14.56 -5.39
CA HIS A 167 -6.63 -15.07 -6.61
C HIS A 167 -7.20 -14.36 -7.84
N ILE A 168 -6.37 -13.59 -8.53
CA ILE A 168 -6.78 -12.88 -9.75
C ILE A 168 -7.05 -13.85 -10.90
N SER A 169 -6.37 -15.01 -10.92
CA SER A 169 -6.65 -16.08 -11.88
C SER A 169 -8.11 -16.54 -11.83
N LEU A 170 -8.65 -16.76 -10.62
CA LEU A 170 -10.06 -17.13 -10.45
C LEU A 170 -11.00 -16.00 -10.88
N VAL A 171 -10.67 -14.74 -10.57
CA VAL A 171 -11.45 -13.60 -11.03
C VAL A 171 -11.52 -13.57 -12.57
N ARG A 172 -10.43 -13.89 -13.27
CA ARG A 172 -10.43 -13.99 -14.74
C ARG A 172 -11.35 -15.10 -15.23
N GLU A 173 -11.33 -16.27 -14.59
CA GLU A 173 -12.22 -17.38 -14.96
C GLU A 173 -13.69 -17.02 -14.75
N TYR A 174 -14.03 -16.39 -13.63
CA TYR A 174 -15.40 -15.90 -13.38
C TYR A 174 -15.84 -14.86 -14.41
N LEU A 175 -14.96 -13.90 -14.75
CA LEU A 175 -15.26 -12.91 -15.79
C LEU A 175 -15.40 -13.54 -17.17
N ASP A 176 -14.60 -14.55 -17.50
CA ASP A 176 -14.72 -15.29 -18.75
C ASP A 176 -16.05 -16.03 -18.82
N LEU A 177 -16.47 -16.69 -17.73
CA LEU A 177 -17.78 -17.35 -17.66
C LEU A 177 -18.95 -16.37 -17.84
N GLU A 178 -18.86 -15.18 -17.23
CA GLU A 178 -19.90 -14.15 -17.31
C GLU A 178 -19.99 -13.51 -18.71
N MET A 179 -18.85 -13.33 -19.38
CA MET A 179 -18.76 -12.62 -20.66
C MET A 179 -18.86 -13.55 -21.88
N ARG A 180 -19.00 -14.86 -21.67
CA ARG A 180 -19.27 -15.80 -22.75
C ARG A 180 -20.65 -15.51 -23.37
N PRO A 181 -20.74 -15.41 -24.71
CA PRO A 181 -21.99 -15.14 -25.42
C PRO A 181 -23.00 -16.28 -25.32
#